data_AF-A0A7V6E8S1-F1
#
_entry.id   AF-A0A7V6E8S1-F1
#
_cell.length_a   1.000
_cell.length_b   1.000
_cell.length_c   1.000
_cell.angle_alpha   90.00
_cell.angle_beta   90.00
_cell.angle_gamma   90.00
#
_symmetry.space_group_name_H-M   'P 1'
#
loop_
_entity.id
_entity.type
_entity.pdbx_description
1 polymer ?
#
loop_
_entity_poly.entity_id
_entity_poly.type
_entity_poly.pdbx_seq_one_letter_code
_entity_poly.pdbx_strand_id
1 'polypeptide(L)'
;MRFVADLHIHSRFSRATSKDLDVKSILRSALKKGLSLVATGDFTHPAWFQELTEQLEEDGSGLLRPTKEVLVSASEGLPANLLRDVKFILEVEISSIYKAYGKVRKVHTLVYMPSFESAKRFAQSLGRLGNIASDGRPIVGLDPQKILEIAKNADDRAFLVPAHIWTPHFSLFGSESGFDSIEECFGEATGQIFALETGLSSDIIMNRRWSALDRFALVSSSDAHSPSKLGREATIFGCELSYDGVLKALRGEGGLLGTIEFFPEEGKYHLDGHRKCNARMTPEETRRFGGRCRVCGQPVTRGVLGRVEALADRRAEEVPAHFPPQTCLIPLEEILSEIYEQGCSSKAVQSAYEALTGEIGAEIDCLAFCDLSAFDGFGLLKEAVKRMREGRVRVSAGYDGEYGEIRVFDPDELKALKGQGFLFDVGSVGARKSLFVAPARGIESKRDLMGFKERGEEPLSKEQEEAVSDLEAHCLVVAGPGTGKTRTIVARSQRTLKAFRHARLLVLTFTNKAAQEIRARLGDGVGSNVFVGTFHAFALRELARMKGDFRVLRHTEMIEKLRGVMPEQTLLSQSDTQIVDWEGRLESPEVLDALFAFGGSSLPFLVPMLLHKLRS
;
A
#
# COMPACT_ATOMS: atom_id res chain seq x y z
N MET A 1 4.50 -5.23 -30.43
CA MET A 1 4.80 -6.32 -29.46
C MET A 1 4.00 -6.01 -28.21
N ARG A 2 3.35 -6.98 -27.55
CA ARG A 2 2.57 -6.70 -26.33
C ARG A 2 3.49 -6.70 -25.10
N PHE A 3 3.34 -5.72 -24.22
CA PHE A 3 4.02 -5.69 -22.93
C PHE A 3 3.14 -5.05 -21.84
N VAL A 4 3.42 -5.39 -20.59
CA VAL A 4 2.72 -4.85 -19.41
C VAL A 4 3.64 -3.86 -18.70
N ALA A 5 3.09 -2.70 -18.35
CA ALA A 5 3.81 -1.61 -17.71
C ALA A 5 3.13 -1.19 -16.41
N ASP A 6 3.92 -1.01 -15.37
CA ASP A 6 3.50 -0.34 -14.13
C ASP A 6 4.17 1.04 -14.10
N LEU A 7 3.41 2.10 -14.42
CA LEU A 7 3.97 3.42 -14.71
C LEU A 7 3.97 4.36 -13.51
N HIS A 8 3.63 3.88 -12.31
CA HIS A 8 3.64 4.68 -11.09
C HIS A 8 3.96 3.79 -9.89
N ILE A 9 5.14 3.99 -9.31
CA ILE A 9 5.56 3.34 -8.08
C ILE A 9 6.31 4.35 -7.21
N HIS A 10 6.61 3.96 -5.97
CA HIS A 10 7.50 4.71 -5.12
C HIS A 10 8.78 3.96 -4.78
N SER A 11 9.78 4.72 -4.33
CA SER A 11 11.02 4.21 -3.76
C SER A 11 10.93 4.11 -2.22
N ARG A 12 11.97 3.53 -1.62
CA ARG A 12 12.19 3.55 -0.16
C ARG A 12 12.36 4.95 0.46
N PHE A 13 12.46 6.00 -0.36
CA PHE A 13 12.62 7.39 0.11
C PHE A 13 11.29 8.14 0.25
N SER A 14 10.20 7.59 -0.27
CA SER A 14 8.85 8.11 -0.03
C SER A 14 8.34 7.79 1.37
N ARG A 15 7.39 8.59 1.87
CA ARG A 15 6.71 8.29 3.14
C ARG A 15 5.84 7.05 3.03
N ALA A 16 5.79 6.30 4.13
CA ALA A 16 4.94 5.11 4.28
C ALA A 16 5.20 3.99 3.26
N THR A 17 6.40 3.96 2.66
CA THR A 17 6.83 2.89 1.77
C THR A 17 7.76 1.89 2.47
N SER A 18 7.87 0.69 1.91
CA SER A 18 8.81 -0.33 2.36
C SER A 18 10.26 0.12 2.12
N LYS A 19 11.15 -0.25 3.04
CA LYS A 19 12.60 -0.09 2.85
C LYS A 19 13.16 -0.96 1.72
N ASP A 20 12.41 -1.98 1.34
CA ASP A 20 12.76 -2.94 0.31
C ASP A 20 12.34 -2.45 -1.09
N LEU A 21 11.85 -1.22 -1.25
CA LEU A 21 11.67 -0.59 -2.57
C LEU A 21 13.00 -0.02 -3.06
N ASP A 22 13.93 -0.93 -3.34
CA ASP A 22 15.18 -0.68 -4.05
C ASP A 22 15.18 -1.32 -5.45
N VAL A 23 16.11 -0.92 -6.31
CA VAL A 23 16.12 -1.30 -7.74
C VAL A 23 16.12 -2.83 -7.90
N LYS A 24 16.92 -3.54 -7.10
CA LYS A 24 16.99 -5.01 -7.10
C LYS A 24 15.63 -5.64 -6.79
N SER A 25 14.99 -5.20 -5.71
CA SER A 25 13.73 -5.78 -5.23
C SER A 25 12.56 -5.42 -6.15
N ILE A 26 12.57 -4.21 -6.70
CA ILE A 26 11.63 -3.77 -7.74
C ILE A 26 11.76 -4.67 -8.97
N LEU A 27 12.99 -4.86 -9.49
CA LEU A 27 13.25 -5.75 -10.63
C LEU A 27 12.80 -7.19 -10.35
N ARG A 28 13.14 -7.73 -9.18
CA ARG A 28 12.72 -9.08 -8.78
C ARG A 28 11.20 -9.21 -8.76
N SER A 29 10.49 -8.23 -8.21
CA SER A 29 9.03 -8.25 -8.17
C SER A 29 8.43 -8.10 -9.56
N ALA A 30 8.99 -7.24 -10.41
CA ALA A 30 8.59 -7.08 -11.81
C ALA A 30 8.66 -8.41 -12.58
N LEU A 31 9.74 -9.19 -12.40
CA LEU A 31 9.87 -10.53 -12.98
C LEU A 31 8.80 -11.51 -12.47
N LYS A 32 8.52 -11.51 -11.15
CA LYS A 32 7.49 -12.37 -10.55
C LYS A 32 6.07 -12.00 -10.99
N LYS A 33 5.80 -10.70 -11.17
CA LYS A 33 4.50 -10.17 -11.57
C LYS A 33 4.27 -10.24 -13.07
N GLY A 34 5.34 -10.17 -13.87
CA GLY A 34 5.29 -10.28 -15.32
C GLY A 34 5.35 -8.94 -16.05
N LEU A 35 5.88 -7.90 -15.40
CA LEU A 35 6.04 -6.56 -15.95
C LEU A 35 7.27 -6.50 -16.86
N SER A 36 7.18 -5.79 -17.98
CA SER A 36 8.30 -5.52 -18.89
C SER A 36 8.78 -4.07 -18.82
N LEU A 37 7.94 -3.17 -18.29
CA LEU A 37 8.29 -1.78 -18.05
C LEU A 37 7.83 -1.40 -16.64
N VAL A 38 8.70 -0.74 -15.87
CA VAL A 38 8.37 -0.27 -14.53
C VAL A 38 8.84 1.17 -14.36
N ALA A 39 8.03 2.02 -13.75
CA ALA A 39 8.47 3.33 -13.30
C ALA A 39 9.65 3.21 -12.32
N THR A 40 10.53 4.20 -12.30
CA THR A 40 11.57 4.28 -11.26
C THR A 40 10.99 4.72 -9.92
N GLY A 41 9.92 5.51 -9.93
CA GLY A 41 9.49 6.31 -8.79
C GLY A 41 10.51 7.38 -8.41
N ASP A 42 10.04 8.48 -7.83
CA ASP A 42 10.80 9.38 -6.96
C ASP A 42 12.15 9.91 -7.50
N PHE A 43 12.39 9.97 -8.82
CA PHE A 43 13.74 10.24 -9.34
C PHE A 43 14.30 11.61 -8.92
N THR A 44 13.47 12.55 -8.47
CA THR A 44 13.95 13.85 -7.97
C THR A 44 14.69 13.75 -6.64
N HIS A 45 14.50 12.67 -5.88
CA HIS A 45 15.14 12.49 -4.58
C HIS A 45 16.65 12.24 -4.77
N PRO A 46 17.57 13.08 -4.24
CA PRO A 46 18.98 13.02 -4.60
C PRO A 46 19.67 11.69 -4.32
N ALA A 47 19.37 11.06 -3.18
CA ALA A 47 19.97 9.75 -2.85
C ALA A 47 19.39 8.63 -3.72
N TRP A 48 18.11 8.73 -4.11
CA TRP A 48 17.50 7.74 -4.99
C TRP A 48 18.03 7.89 -6.41
N PHE A 49 18.15 9.12 -6.90
CA PHE A 49 18.74 9.43 -8.19
C PHE A 49 20.15 8.86 -8.31
N GLN A 50 20.98 9.00 -7.26
CA GLN A 50 22.30 8.38 -7.22
C GLN A 50 22.21 6.85 -7.36
N GLU A 51 21.36 6.20 -6.56
CA GLU A 51 21.15 4.75 -6.63
C GLU A 51 20.68 4.29 -8.02
N LEU A 52 19.78 5.04 -8.66
CA LEU A 52 19.32 4.78 -10.03
C LEU A 52 20.48 4.88 -11.03
N THR A 53 21.30 5.93 -10.97
CA THR A 53 22.44 6.10 -11.89
C THR A 53 23.56 5.08 -11.71
N GLU A 54 23.67 4.47 -10.52
CA GLU A 54 24.66 3.42 -10.24
C GLU A 54 24.16 2.03 -10.67
N GLN A 55 22.84 1.80 -10.68
CA GLN A 55 22.23 0.48 -10.86
C GLN A 55 21.48 0.31 -12.19
N LEU A 56 21.22 1.39 -12.91
CA LEU A 56 20.55 1.40 -14.21
C LEU A 56 21.39 2.15 -15.25
N GLU A 57 21.27 1.75 -16.51
CA GLU A 57 21.97 2.34 -17.66
C GLU A 57 20.97 2.74 -18.74
N GLU A 58 21.21 3.84 -19.46
CA GLU A 58 20.42 4.20 -20.64
C GLU A 58 20.69 3.20 -21.78
N ASP A 59 19.63 2.73 -22.44
CA ASP A 59 19.73 1.74 -23.52
C ASP A 59 19.57 2.32 -24.94
N GLY A 60 19.42 3.64 -25.04
CA GLY A 60 19.21 4.37 -26.30
C GLY A 60 17.74 4.47 -26.75
N SER A 61 16.80 3.78 -26.10
CA SER A 61 15.35 3.84 -26.41
C SER A 61 14.59 4.92 -25.61
N GLY A 62 15.31 5.72 -24.82
CA GLY A 62 14.74 6.62 -23.81
C GLY A 62 14.25 5.91 -22.54
N LEU A 63 14.52 4.61 -22.43
CA LEU A 63 14.30 3.79 -21.24
C LEU A 63 15.63 3.38 -20.64
N LEU A 64 15.58 2.86 -19.42
CA LEU A 64 16.74 2.37 -18.69
C LEU A 64 16.71 0.84 -18.59
N ARG A 65 17.87 0.22 -18.55
CA ARG A 65 18.06 -1.21 -18.31
C ARG A 65 18.86 -1.42 -17.02
N PRO A 66 18.61 -2.50 -16.26
CA PRO A 66 19.46 -2.86 -15.13
C PRO A 66 20.91 -3.11 -15.55
N THR A 67 21.86 -2.74 -14.70
CA THR A 67 23.25 -3.19 -14.87
C THR A 67 23.31 -4.72 -14.75
N LYS A 68 24.40 -5.32 -15.28
CA LYS A 68 24.59 -6.77 -15.22
C LYS A 68 24.57 -7.30 -13.78
N GLU A 69 25.12 -6.56 -12.82
CA GLU A 69 25.15 -6.95 -11.41
C GLU A 69 23.75 -6.97 -10.78
N VAL A 70 22.95 -5.93 -11.02
CA VAL A 70 21.57 -5.87 -10.55
C VAL A 70 20.73 -6.97 -11.18
N LEU A 71 20.87 -7.19 -12.49
CA LEU A 71 20.16 -8.25 -13.20
C LEU A 71 20.45 -9.64 -12.62
N VAL A 72 21.73 -9.98 -12.42
CA VAL A 72 22.13 -11.28 -11.84
C VAL A 72 21.58 -11.44 -10.43
N SER A 73 21.75 -10.42 -9.58
CA SER A 73 21.34 -10.51 -8.18
C SER A 73 19.82 -10.54 -7.99
N ALA A 74 19.05 -9.82 -8.82
CA ALA A 74 17.58 -9.83 -8.76
C ALA A 74 16.99 -11.15 -9.27
N SER A 75 17.65 -11.77 -10.25
CA SER A 75 17.23 -13.02 -10.90
C SER A 75 17.62 -14.28 -10.12
N GLU A 76 18.47 -14.16 -9.10
CA GLU A 76 18.97 -15.30 -8.33
C GLU A 76 17.85 -16.14 -7.72
N GLY A 77 17.88 -17.46 -7.99
CA GLY A 77 16.89 -18.41 -7.50
C GLY A 77 15.48 -18.27 -8.14
N LEU A 78 15.29 -17.40 -9.12
CA LEU A 78 14.04 -17.37 -9.89
C LEU A 78 14.03 -18.48 -10.96
N PRO A 79 12.88 -19.12 -11.19
CA PRO A 79 12.66 -20.00 -12.33
C PRO A 79 12.94 -19.29 -13.67
N ALA A 80 13.52 -20.03 -14.62
CA ALA A 80 13.93 -19.47 -15.92
C ALA A 80 12.75 -18.92 -16.75
N ASN A 81 11.54 -19.46 -16.57
CA ASN A 81 10.32 -19.00 -17.23
C ASN A 81 9.84 -17.61 -16.76
N LEU A 82 10.34 -17.11 -15.62
CA LEU A 82 10.04 -15.76 -15.13
C LEU A 82 10.98 -14.70 -15.71
N LEU A 83 12.15 -15.11 -16.20
CA LEU A 83 13.17 -14.20 -16.70
C LEU A 83 12.70 -13.55 -18.01
N ARG A 84 12.74 -12.22 -18.05
CA ARG A 84 12.39 -11.41 -19.23
C ARG A 84 13.18 -10.11 -19.22
N ASP A 85 13.19 -9.43 -20.37
CA ASP A 85 13.73 -8.08 -20.46
C ASP A 85 12.79 -7.12 -19.73
N VAL A 86 13.29 -6.50 -18.66
CA VAL A 86 12.57 -5.51 -17.85
C VAL A 86 13.31 -4.20 -17.96
N LYS A 87 12.60 -3.18 -18.46
CA LYS A 87 13.12 -1.83 -18.56
C LYS A 87 12.47 -0.92 -17.53
N PHE A 88 13.11 0.22 -17.31
CA PHE A 88 12.64 1.25 -16.39
C PHE A 88 12.37 2.56 -17.14
N ILE A 89 11.33 3.28 -16.73
CA ILE A 89 11.04 4.65 -17.19
C ILE A 89 11.22 5.61 -16.02
N LEU A 90 11.97 6.71 -16.24
CA LEU A 90 12.17 7.72 -15.20
C LEU A 90 10.84 8.43 -14.92
N GLU A 91 10.33 8.22 -13.72
CA GLU A 91 9.06 8.76 -13.24
C GLU A 91 9.20 9.33 -11.81
N VAL A 92 8.46 10.41 -11.54
CA VAL A 92 8.29 10.98 -10.21
C VAL A 92 6.86 11.51 -10.02
N GLU A 93 6.25 11.15 -8.89
CA GLU A 93 5.01 11.77 -8.42
C GLU A 93 5.33 13.05 -7.65
N ILE A 94 4.60 14.12 -7.94
CA ILE A 94 4.75 15.43 -7.28
C ILE A 94 3.43 15.78 -6.58
N SER A 95 3.53 16.16 -5.31
CA SER A 95 2.38 16.60 -4.52
C SER A 95 2.25 18.13 -4.55
N SER A 96 1.27 18.62 -5.30
CA SER A 96 0.97 20.05 -5.41
C SER A 96 -0.04 20.46 -4.35
N ILE A 97 0.35 21.37 -3.45
CA ILE A 97 -0.54 21.95 -2.43
C ILE A 97 -0.57 23.47 -2.57
N TYR A 98 -1.62 24.01 -3.16
CA TYR A 98 -1.71 25.41 -3.56
C TYR A 98 -3.13 25.97 -3.38
N LYS A 99 -3.31 27.30 -3.49
CA LYS A 99 -4.64 27.92 -3.44
C LYS A 99 -5.12 28.22 -4.86
N ALA A 100 -6.32 27.77 -5.20
CA ALA A 100 -7.00 28.13 -6.43
C ALA A 100 -8.52 28.15 -6.21
N TYR A 101 -9.22 29.09 -6.87
CA TYR A 101 -10.68 29.26 -6.75
C TYR A 101 -11.18 29.32 -5.29
N GLY A 102 -10.44 30.05 -4.43
CA GLY A 102 -10.79 30.23 -3.01
C GLY A 102 -10.62 29.00 -2.12
N LYS A 103 -10.07 27.88 -2.63
CA LYS A 103 -9.86 26.64 -1.87
C LYS A 103 -8.38 26.23 -1.88
N VAL A 104 -7.97 25.47 -0.87
CA VAL A 104 -6.69 24.75 -0.93
C VAL A 104 -6.88 23.50 -1.77
N ARG A 105 -6.15 23.42 -2.88
CA ARG A 105 -6.12 22.30 -3.81
C ARG A 105 -4.94 21.40 -3.46
N LYS A 106 -5.16 20.10 -3.57
CA LYS A 106 -4.15 19.06 -3.35
C LYS A 106 -4.26 18.10 -4.53
N VAL A 107 -3.24 18.07 -5.38
CA VAL A 107 -3.25 17.26 -6.60
C VAL A 107 -1.89 16.58 -6.74
N HIS A 108 -1.91 15.29 -7.05
CA HIS A 108 -0.73 14.57 -7.44
C HIS A 108 -0.62 14.46 -8.95
N THR A 109 0.60 14.59 -9.44
CA THR A 109 0.91 14.50 -10.87
C THR A 109 2.20 13.71 -11.07
N LEU A 110 2.19 12.81 -12.03
CA LEU A 110 3.33 12.02 -12.47
C LEU A 110 4.07 12.77 -13.56
N VAL A 111 5.40 12.82 -13.47
CA VAL A 111 6.26 13.45 -14.48
C VAL A 111 7.25 12.41 -14.99
N TYR A 112 7.34 12.30 -16.32
CA TYR A 112 8.18 11.30 -16.98
C TYR A 112 9.29 11.95 -17.80
N MET A 113 10.49 11.40 -17.71
CA MET A 113 11.70 11.94 -18.36
C MET A 113 12.37 10.88 -19.26
N PRO A 114 12.87 11.27 -20.46
CA PRO A 114 13.48 10.32 -21.38
C PRO A 114 14.95 9.97 -21.08
N SER A 115 15.60 10.67 -20.14
CA SER A 115 17.03 10.47 -19.84
C SER A 115 17.40 10.93 -18.43
N PHE A 116 18.52 10.44 -17.91
CA PHE A 116 19.08 10.94 -16.65
C PHE A 116 19.44 12.43 -16.75
N GLU A 117 19.88 12.90 -17.91
CA GLU A 117 20.18 14.32 -18.12
C GLU A 117 18.93 15.21 -18.00
N SER A 118 17.82 14.83 -18.64
CA SER A 118 16.55 15.56 -18.54
C SER A 118 15.97 15.49 -17.12
N ALA A 119 16.00 14.31 -16.50
CA ALA A 119 15.60 14.14 -15.10
C ALA A 119 16.42 15.00 -14.13
N LYS A 120 17.73 15.11 -14.33
CA LYS A 120 18.61 15.98 -13.54
C LYS A 120 18.28 17.46 -13.74
N ARG A 121 18.06 17.91 -14.98
CA ARG A 121 17.65 19.29 -15.28
C ARG A 121 16.31 19.64 -14.62
N PHE A 122 15.36 18.72 -14.67
CA PHE A 122 14.07 18.86 -13.99
C PHE A 122 14.22 18.95 -12.47
N ALA A 123 14.92 18.00 -11.85
CA ALA A 123 15.15 17.98 -10.40
C ALA A 123 15.88 19.25 -9.91
N GLN A 124 16.87 19.73 -10.66
CA GLN A 124 17.56 20.99 -10.32
C GLN A 124 16.63 22.20 -10.36
N SER A 125 15.72 22.25 -11.33
CA SER A 125 14.77 23.35 -11.48
C SER A 125 13.71 23.30 -10.39
N LEU A 126 13.15 22.13 -10.11
CA LEU A 126 12.16 21.92 -9.05
C LEU A 126 12.77 22.18 -7.65
N GLY A 127 14.01 21.73 -7.42
CA GLY A 127 14.72 21.93 -6.16
C GLY A 127 15.02 23.40 -5.81
N ARG A 128 14.98 24.31 -6.79
CA ARG A 128 15.04 25.77 -6.53
C ARG A 128 13.72 26.34 -5.99
N LEU A 129 12.62 25.62 -6.19
CA LEU A 129 11.26 26.06 -5.86
C LEU A 129 10.66 25.31 -4.65
N GLY A 130 11.26 24.18 -4.24
CA GLY A 130 10.78 23.37 -3.14
C GLY A 130 11.79 22.33 -2.66
N ASN A 131 11.47 21.67 -1.55
CA ASN A 131 12.32 20.63 -0.99
C ASN A 131 12.05 19.29 -1.68
N ILE A 132 13.04 18.82 -2.45
CA ILE A 132 13.01 17.53 -3.15
C ILE A 132 13.79 16.41 -2.44
N ALA A 133 14.40 16.70 -1.29
CA ALA A 133 15.30 15.79 -0.59
C ALA A 133 14.72 15.20 0.70
N SER A 134 13.56 15.66 1.17
CA SER A 134 12.94 15.16 2.41
C SER A 134 12.00 13.98 2.22
N ASP A 135 11.55 13.75 0.99
CA ASP A 135 10.54 12.76 0.63
C ASP A 135 10.76 12.38 -0.83
N GLY A 136 10.52 11.11 -1.18
CA GLY A 136 10.55 10.65 -2.57
C GLY A 136 9.51 11.34 -3.45
N ARG A 137 8.34 11.66 -2.86
CA ARG A 137 7.33 12.54 -3.45
C ARG A 137 7.50 13.98 -2.95
N PRO A 138 8.13 14.87 -3.72
CA PRO A 138 8.29 16.26 -3.32
C PRO A 138 6.92 16.93 -3.15
N ILE A 139 6.77 17.69 -2.07
CA ILE A 139 5.60 18.53 -1.83
C ILE A 139 5.96 19.97 -2.22
N VAL A 140 5.23 20.53 -3.18
CA VAL A 140 5.48 21.87 -3.71
C VAL A 140 4.24 22.75 -3.63
N GLY A 141 4.47 24.04 -3.44
CA GLY A 141 3.42 25.07 -3.44
C GLY A 141 3.06 25.58 -4.85
N LEU A 142 3.34 24.79 -5.88
CA LEU A 142 3.13 25.14 -7.28
C LEU A 142 1.82 24.55 -7.78
N ASP A 143 1.19 25.22 -8.74
CA ASP A 143 0.13 24.60 -9.53
C ASP A 143 0.71 23.57 -10.54
N PRO A 144 -0.07 22.58 -10.97
CA PRO A 144 0.35 21.59 -11.96
C PRO A 144 0.77 22.14 -13.33
N GLN A 145 0.24 23.29 -13.75
CA GLN A 145 0.64 23.92 -15.01
C GLN A 145 2.10 24.35 -14.96
N LYS A 146 2.56 24.92 -13.84
CA LYS A 146 3.97 25.29 -13.66
C LYS A 146 4.89 24.07 -13.63
N ILE A 147 4.44 22.96 -13.05
CA ILE A 147 5.19 21.69 -13.06
C ILE A 147 5.40 21.20 -14.50
N LEU A 148 4.34 21.20 -15.31
CA LEU A 148 4.44 20.82 -16.72
C LEU A 148 5.40 21.74 -17.49
N GLU A 149 5.36 23.06 -17.25
CA GLU A 149 6.28 24.01 -17.85
C GLU A 149 7.75 23.68 -17.51
N ILE A 150 8.03 23.39 -16.23
CA ILE A 150 9.38 22.98 -15.80
C ILE A 150 9.79 21.66 -16.46
N ALA A 151 8.87 20.70 -16.60
CA ALA A 151 9.12 19.44 -17.28
C ALA A 151 9.47 19.66 -18.76
N LYS A 152 8.68 20.45 -19.48
CA LYS A 152 8.92 20.79 -20.89
C LYS A 152 10.22 21.55 -21.12
N ASN A 153 10.58 22.47 -20.22
CA ASN A 153 11.86 23.17 -20.28
C ASN A 153 13.06 22.23 -20.04
N ALA A 154 12.85 21.12 -19.32
CA ALA A 154 13.88 20.11 -19.12
C ALA A 154 14.03 19.20 -20.35
N ASP A 155 12.93 18.83 -21.02
CA ASP A 155 12.94 18.11 -22.29
C ASP A 155 11.59 18.26 -23.02
N ASP A 156 11.59 18.55 -24.33
CA ASP A 156 10.36 18.71 -25.10
C ASP A 156 9.48 17.46 -25.12
N ARG A 157 10.10 16.27 -24.95
CA ARG A 157 9.40 14.98 -24.88
C ARG A 157 8.87 14.66 -23.49
N ALA A 158 9.32 15.36 -22.45
CA ALA A 158 8.79 15.17 -21.09
C ALA A 158 7.27 15.35 -21.07
N PHE A 159 6.59 14.57 -20.24
CA PHE A 159 5.14 14.65 -20.13
C PHE A 159 4.66 14.47 -18.70
N LEU A 160 3.43 14.90 -18.46
CA LEU A 160 2.75 14.88 -17.18
C LEU A 160 1.44 14.11 -17.29
N VAL A 161 1.17 13.25 -16.31
CA VAL A 161 -0.09 12.53 -16.16
C VAL A 161 -0.67 12.84 -14.78
N PRO A 162 -1.91 13.35 -14.65
CA PRO A 162 -2.59 13.44 -13.38
C PRO A 162 -2.72 12.05 -12.72
N ALA A 163 -2.24 11.93 -11.49
CA ALA A 163 -2.22 10.66 -10.76
C ALA A 163 -3.61 10.35 -10.15
N HIS A 164 -3.96 9.06 -10.08
CA HIS A 164 -5.12 8.48 -9.40
C HIS A 164 -6.33 9.43 -9.24
N ILE A 165 -6.90 9.84 -10.38
CA ILE A 165 -7.70 11.08 -10.50
C ILE A 165 -8.98 11.12 -9.66
N TRP A 166 -9.43 10.00 -9.09
CA TRP A 166 -10.65 9.92 -8.28
C TRP A 166 -10.44 9.66 -6.78
N THR A 167 -9.21 9.39 -6.32
CA THR A 167 -8.94 9.17 -4.90
C THR A 167 -9.47 10.35 -4.08
N PRO A 168 -10.21 10.18 -2.96
CA PRO A 168 -10.92 11.29 -2.31
C PRO A 168 -10.04 12.51 -1.95
N HIS A 169 -8.77 12.26 -1.64
CA HIS A 169 -7.77 13.28 -1.36
C HIS A 169 -6.64 13.24 -2.40
N PHE A 170 -5.94 14.36 -2.57
CA PHE A 170 -4.71 14.46 -3.38
C PHE A 170 -4.86 14.10 -4.87
N SER A 171 -6.07 14.15 -5.41
CA SER A 171 -6.37 13.80 -6.79
C SER A 171 -7.02 14.97 -7.55
N LEU A 172 -7.11 14.81 -8.86
CA LEU A 172 -7.68 15.81 -9.76
C LEU A 172 -9.18 16.04 -9.49
N PHE A 173 -9.98 14.97 -9.36
CA PHE A 173 -11.44 15.02 -9.24
C PHE A 173 -11.96 14.53 -7.88
N GLY A 174 -11.09 14.27 -6.90
CA GLY A 174 -11.47 13.78 -5.58
C GLY A 174 -12.52 14.64 -4.87
N SER A 175 -13.31 14.01 -4.00
CA SER A 175 -14.46 14.64 -3.34
C SER A 175 -14.10 15.79 -2.39
N GLU A 176 -12.86 15.86 -1.89
CA GLU A 176 -12.48 16.77 -0.81
C GLU A 176 -11.90 18.09 -1.32
N SER A 177 -10.96 18.02 -2.28
CA SER A 177 -10.27 19.20 -2.83
C SER A 177 -10.17 19.21 -4.36
N GLY A 178 -10.80 18.26 -5.05
CA GLY A 178 -10.75 18.11 -6.50
C GLY A 178 -11.54 19.16 -7.28
N PHE A 179 -11.25 19.24 -8.56
CA PHE A 179 -11.87 20.10 -9.55
C PHE A 179 -13.10 19.44 -10.19
N ASP A 180 -13.91 20.24 -10.87
CA ASP A 180 -15.07 19.75 -11.65
C ASP A 180 -14.78 19.77 -13.17
N SER A 181 -13.59 20.21 -13.58
CA SER A 181 -13.06 20.07 -14.94
C SER A 181 -11.53 20.01 -14.95
N ILE A 182 -10.95 19.57 -16.07
CA ILE A 182 -9.49 19.53 -16.25
C ILE A 182 -8.94 20.93 -16.48
N GLU A 183 -9.72 21.76 -17.18
CA GLU A 183 -9.43 23.15 -17.49
C GLU A 183 -9.25 24.00 -16.23
N GLU A 184 -9.99 23.72 -15.15
CA GLU A 184 -9.78 24.41 -13.88
C GLU A 184 -8.39 24.15 -13.28
N CYS A 185 -7.84 22.95 -13.48
CA CYS A 185 -6.55 22.54 -12.92
C CYS A 185 -5.37 22.98 -13.80
N PHE A 186 -5.49 22.81 -15.12
CA PHE A 186 -4.39 23.00 -16.07
C PHE A 186 -4.50 24.26 -16.93
N GLY A 187 -5.63 24.95 -16.95
CA GLY A 187 -5.82 26.20 -17.69
C GLY A 187 -5.44 26.05 -19.17
N GLU A 188 -4.60 26.96 -19.67
CA GLU A 188 -4.11 26.96 -21.04
C GLU A 188 -3.25 25.72 -21.38
N ALA A 189 -2.67 25.07 -20.38
CA ALA A 189 -1.88 23.85 -20.58
C ALA A 189 -2.72 22.58 -20.73
N THR A 190 -4.05 22.66 -20.62
CA THR A 190 -4.95 21.50 -20.76
C THR A 190 -4.74 20.74 -22.07
N GLY A 191 -4.47 21.45 -23.18
CA GLY A 191 -4.19 20.82 -24.48
C GLY A 191 -2.91 19.98 -24.53
N GLN A 192 -2.05 20.05 -23.51
CA GLN A 192 -0.85 19.24 -23.39
C GLN A 192 -1.03 18.00 -22.52
N ILE A 193 -2.19 17.86 -21.85
CA ILE A 193 -2.54 16.67 -21.09
C ILE A 193 -3.28 15.72 -22.04
N PHE A 194 -2.78 14.49 -22.16
CA PHE A 194 -3.32 13.49 -23.08
C PHE A 194 -3.62 12.15 -22.40
N ALA A 195 -3.17 11.96 -21.16
CA ALA A 195 -3.45 10.76 -20.38
C ALA A 195 -3.83 11.10 -18.94
N LEU A 196 -4.59 10.21 -18.29
CA LEU A 196 -5.01 10.29 -16.89
C LEU A 196 -4.82 8.91 -16.24
N GLU A 197 -4.33 8.87 -15.01
CA GLU A 197 -4.24 7.63 -14.23
C GLU A 197 -5.55 7.38 -13.46
N THR A 198 -6.16 6.22 -13.65
CA THR A 198 -7.39 5.81 -12.95
C THR A 198 -7.17 5.72 -11.44
N GLY A 199 -6.19 4.92 -11.04
CA GLY A 199 -5.84 4.57 -9.67
C GLY A 199 -6.86 3.67 -8.99
N LEU A 200 -6.44 3.06 -7.87
CA LEU A 200 -7.13 2.01 -7.09
C LEU A 200 -8.58 2.26 -6.66
N SER A 201 -9.09 3.48 -6.82
CA SER A 201 -10.44 3.87 -6.41
C SER A 201 -11.44 3.89 -7.55
N SER A 202 -11.00 3.71 -8.80
CA SER A 202 -11.86 3.74 -9.98
C SER A 202 -11.29 2.88 -11.10
N ASP A 203 -12.16 2.36 -11.95
CA ASP A 203 -11.76 1.59 -13.13
C ASP A 203 -12.06 2.37 -14.44
N ILE A 204 -11.75 1.76 -15.59
CA ILE A 204 -12.00 2.38 -16.91
C ILE A 204 -13.48 2.67 -17.09
N ILE A 205 -14.37 1.75 -16.71
CA ILE A 205 -15.81 1.93 -16.90
C ILE A 205 -16.30 3.13 -16.10
N MET A 206 -15.97 3.23 -14.81
CA MET A 206 -16.29 4.37 -13.95
C MET A 206 -15.83 5.69 -14.58
N ASN A 207 -14.60 5.74 -15.10
CA ASN A 207 -14.06 6.95 -15.74
C ASN A 207 -14.82 7.31 -17.03
N ARG A 208 -15.13 6.33 -17.89
CA ARG A 208 -15.79 6.55 -19.19
C ARG A 208 -17.28 6.89 -19.09
N ARG A 209 -17.85 6.84 -17.89
CA ARG A 209 -19.19 7.38 -17.61
C ARG A 209 -19.26 8.90 -17.73
N TRP A 210 -18.12 9.58 -17.79
CA TRP A 210 -18.04 11.02 -18.05
C TRP A 210 -17.38 11.28 -19.40
N SER A 211 -18.17 11.69 -20.39
CA SER A 211 -17.71 11.90 -21.78
C SER A 211 -16.59 12.93 -21.92
N ALA A 212 -16.45 13.86 -20.98
CA ALA A 212 -15.34 14.82 -20.96
C ALA A 212 -13.96 14.14 -20.86
N LEU A 213 -13.91 12.89 -20.39
CA LEU A 213 -12.69 12.10 -20.29
C LEU A 213 -12.37 11.31 -21.57
N ASP A 214 -13.29 11.24 -22.55
CA ASP A 214 -13.16 10.41 -23.76
C ASP A 214 -11.89 10.68 -24.56
N ARG A 215 -11.43 11.93 -24.60
CA ARG A 215 -10.23 12.34 -25.35
C ARG A 215 -8.91 11.88 -24.74
N PHE A 216 -8.91 11.39 -23.49
CA PHE A 216 -7.68 11.00 -22.79
C PHE A 216 -7.45 9.50 -22.89
N ALA A 217 -6.17 9.12 -23.02
CA ALA A 217 -5.73 7.77 -22.70
C ALA A 217 -5.89 7.55 -21.19
N LEU A 218 -6.58 6.48 -20.80
CA LEU A 218 -6.66 6.08 -19.41
C LEU A 218 -5.59 5.01 -19.17
N VAL A 219 -4.76 5.26 -18.17
CA VAL A 219 -3.73 4.31 -17.73
C VAL A 219 -4.01 3.88 -16.31
N SER A 220 -3.53 2.69 -15.97
CA SER A 220 -3.64 2.12 -14.64
C SER A 220 -2.25 1.67 -14.19
N SER A 221 -1.90 1.97 -12.94
CA SER A 221 -0.60 1.73 -12.33
C SER A 221 -0.78 1.50 -10.83
N SER A 222 0.17 0.81 -10.23
CA SER A 222 -0.02 0.26 -8.89
C SER A 222 0.03 1.29 -7.75
N ASP A 223 0.71 2.43 -7.92
CA ASP A 223 1.12 3.28 -6.80
C ASP A 223 1.77 2.42 -5.68
N ALA A 224 2.73 1.58 -6.08
CA ALA A 224 3.29 0.56 -5.20
C ALA A 224 4.10 1.18 -4.05
N HIS A 225 3.66 0.88 -2.83
CA HIS A 225 4.36 1.23 -1.58
C HIS A 225 5.15 0.05 -0.97
N SER A 226 5.16 -1.11 -1.63
CA SER A 226 6.03 -2.25 -1.31
C SER A 226 6.26 -3.12 -2.54
N PRO A 227 7.34 -3.92 -2.59
CA PRO A 227 7.61 -4.76 -3.76
C PRO A 227 6.44 -5.70 -4.11
N SER A 228 5.77 -6.27 -3.10
CA SER A 228 4.62 -7.16 -3.28
C SER A 228 3.40 -6.52 -3.95
N LYS A 229 3.28 -5.18 -3.89
CA LYS A 229 2.14 -4.44 -4.45
C LYS A 229 2.36 -3.95 -5.89
N LEU A 230 3.55 -4.18 -6.47
CA LEU A 230 3.79 -3.90 -7.89
C LEU A 230 2.82 -4.67 -8.78
N GLY A 231 2.37 -4.02 -9.85
CA GLY A 231 1.51 -4.63 -10.87
C GLY A 231 0.13 -5.06 -10.39
N ARG A 232 -0.33 -4.63 -9.20
CA ARG A 232 -1.74 -4.80 -8.80
C ARG A 232 -2.70 -4.03 -9.72
N GLU A 233 -2.18 -2.98 -10.33
CA GLU A 233 -2.74 -2.23 -11.45
C GLU A 233 -1.62 -2.03 -12.46
N ALA A 234 -1.93 -2.13 -13.75
CA ALA A 234 -0.95 -1.99 -14.81
C ALA A 234 -1.60 -1.64 -16.15
N THR A 235 -0.79 -1.14 -17.08
CA THR A 235 -1.23 -0.78 -18.43
C THR A 235 -0.63 -1.74 -19.46
N ILE A 236 -1.44 -2.16 -20.43
CA ILE A 236 -1.03 -3.07 -21.51
C ILE A 236 -0.77 -2.26 -22.77
N PHE A 237 0.46 -2.33 -23.26
CA PHE A 237 0.90 -1.65 -24.48
C PHE A 237 1.16 -2.65 -25.62
N GLY A 238 0.92 -2.19 -26.85
CA GLY A 238 1.17 -2.89 -28.11
C GLY A 238 2.19 -2.17 -29.01
N CYS A 239 2.78 -1.08 -28.52
CA CYS A 239 3.75 -0.26 -29.23
C CYS A 239 5.18 -0.86 -29.14
N GLU A 240 6.16 -0.09 -29.62
CA GLU A 240 7.57 -0.36 -29.33
C GLU A 240 7.85 -0.16 -27.83
N LEU A 241 8.70 -1.01 -27.24
CA LEU A 241 9.17 -0.87 -25.87
C LEU A 241 10.28 0.22 -25.81
N SER A 242 9.84 1.46 -25.97
CA SER A 242 10.64 2.68 -25.98
C SER A 242 9.85 3.83 -25.33
N TYR A 243 10.54 4.86 -24.86
CA TYR A 243 9.89 6.05 -24.28
C TYR A 243 8.94 6.70 -25.29
N ASP A 244 9.39 6.87 -26.54
CA ASP A 244 8.60 7.47 -27.60
C ASP A 244 7.42 6.58 -28.01
N GLY A 245 7.56 5.25 -27.95
CA GLY A 245 6.46 4.30 -28.15
C GLY A 245 5.35 4.48 -27.13
N VAL A 246 5.71 4.55 -25.84
CA VAL A 246 4.76 4.82 -24.74
C VAL A 246 4.12 6.19 -24.89
N LEU A 247 4.92 7.25 -25.12
CA LEU A 247 4.42 8.62 -25.30
C LEU A 247 3.38 8.71 -26.44
N LYS A 248 3.65 8.10 -27.59
CA LYS A 248 2.71 8.07 -28.73
C LYS A 248 1.42 7.32 -28.38
N ALA A 249 1.54 6.18 -27.70
CA ALA A 249 0.37 5.42 -27.24
C ALA A 249 -0.51 6.24 -26.30
N LEU A 250 0.09 6.98 -25.37
CA LEU A 250 -0.63 7.88 -24.46
C LEU A 250 -1.26 9.08 -25.17
N ARG A 251 -0.67 9.57 -26.27
CA ARG A 251 -1.26 10.61 -27.13
C ARG A 251 -2.44 10.14 -27.99
N GLY A 252 -2.77 8.86 -27.94
CA GLY A 252 -3.83 8.28 -28.78
C GLY A 252 -3.37 7.95 -30.20
N GLU A 253 -2.07 7.91 -30.47
CA GLU A 253 -1.51 7.52 -31.79
C GLU A 253 -1.47 6.00 -32.00
N GLY A 254 -2.23 5.24 -31.20
CA GLY A 254 -2.29 3.78 -31.22
C GLY A 254 -1.24 3.11 -30.32
N GLY A 255 -1.51 1.88 -29.90
CA GLY A 255 -0.61 1.09 -29.06
C GLY A 255 -1.02 0.97 -27.59
N LEU A 256 -2.10 1.62 -27.14
CA LEU A 256 -2.74 1.32 -25.85
C LEU A 256 -3.73 0.16 -26.07
N LEU A 257 -3.47 -1.01 -25.48
CA LEU A 257 -4.27 -2.22 -25.69
C LEU A 257 -5.30 -2.49 -24.59
N GLY A 258 -5.13 -1.89 -23.41
CA GLY A 258 -6.03 -2.06 -22.28
C GLY A 258 -5.32 -1.87 -20.94
N THR A 259 -6.03 -2.15 -19.86
CA THR A 259 -5.50 -2.05 -18.49
C THR A 259 -5.78 -3.31 -17.69
N ILE A 260 -4.95 -3.52 -16.67
CA ILE A 260 -5.18 -4.46 -15.57
C ILE A 260 -5.59 -3.60 -14.38
N GLU A 261 -6.79 -3.86 -13.87
CA GLU A 261 -7.40 -3.06 -12.81
C GLU A 261 -7.52 -3.88 -11.52
N PHE A 262 -7.46 -3.17 -10.41
CA PHE A 262 -7.97 -3.66 -9.14
C PHE A 262 -9.50 -3.50 -9.11
N PHE A 263 -10.20 -4.21 -8.24
CA PHE A 263 -11.64 -3.99 -8.03
C PHE A 263 -11.83 -2.72 -7.19
N PRO A 264 -12.36 -1.62 -7.74
CA PRO A 264 -12.48 -0.36 -7.01
C PRO A 264 -13.42 -0.48 -5.80
N GLU A 265 -14.31 -1.48 -5.78
CA GLU A 265 -15.22 -1.77 -4.68
C GLU A 265 -14.52 -2.22 -3.39
N GLU A 266 -13.29 -2.75 -3.47
CA GLU A 266 -12.48 -3.00 -2.28
C GLU A 266 -12.05 -1.69 -1.59
N GLY A 267 -12.07 -0.57 -2.33
CA GLY A 267 -11.72 0.74 -1.82
C GLY A 267 -12.56 1.14 -0.60
N LYS A 268 -11.89 1.62 0.45
CA LYS A 268 -12.50 2.07 1.72
C LYS A 268 -13.58 3.16 1.61
N TYR A 269 -13.63 3.85 0.47
CA TYR A 269 -14.56 4.92 0.18
C TYR A 269 -15.23 4.70 -1.18
N HIS A 270 -15.51 3.46 -1.58
CA HIS A 270 -16.15 3.22 -2.87
C HIS A 270 -17.59 3.76 -2.91
N LEU A 271 -18.46 3.26 -2.02
CA LEU A 271 -19.84 3.72 -1.87
C LEU A 271 -19.95 4.91 -0.90
N ASP A 272 -21.05 5.65 -1.04
CA ASP A 272 -21.47 6.58 0.00
C ASP A 272 -21.84 5.76 1.26
N GLY A 273 -21.50 6.31 2.42
CA GLY A 273 -21.50 5.51 3.63
C GLY A 273 -21.77 6.25 4.93
N HIS A 274 -22.39 5.55 5.87
CA HIS A 274 -22.38 5.94 7.27
C HIS A 274 -22.07 4.71 8.13
N ARG A 275 -20.79 4.58 8.51
CA ARG A 275 -20.19 3.43 9.19
C ARG A 275 -20.91 3.10 10.50
N LYS A 276 -21.24 4.11 11.30
CA LYS A 276 -21.94 3.93 12.59
C LYS A 276 -23.29 3.22 12.46
N CYS A 277 -23.92 3.28 11.29
CA CYS A 277 -25.20 2.64 11.03
C CYS A 277 -25.09 1.43 10.09
N ASN A 278 -23.88 1.02 9.72
CA ASN A 278 -23.63 0.04 8.66
C ASN A 278 -24.41 0.34 7.37
N ALA A 279 -24.61 1.64 7.08
CA ALA A 279 -25.38 2.08 5.92
C ALA A 279 -24.45 2.23 4.72
N ARG A 280 -24.48 1.25 3.83
CA ARG A 280 -23.88 1.29 2.50
C ARG A 280 -24.93 1.75 1.51
N MET A 281 -24.65 2.82 0.77
CA MET A 281 -25.64 3.46 -0.08
C MET A 281 -25.08 3.66 -1.49
N THR A 282 -25.82 3.14 -2.48
CA THR A 282 -25.51 3.45 -3.88
C THR A 282 -25.77 4.94 -4.15
N PRO A 283 -25.18 5.55 -5.20
CA PRO A 283 -25.45 6.95 -5.52
C PRO A 283 -26.95 7.24 -5.73
N GLU A 284 -27.71 6.28 -6.26
CA GLU A 284 -29.17 6.40 -6.39
C GLU A 284 -29.87 6.43 -5.02
N GLU A 285 -29.51 5.52 -4.11
CA GLU A 285 -30.03 5.52 -2.75
C GLU A 285 -29.68 6.83 -2.04
N THR A 286 -28.43 7.28 -2.10
CA THR A 286 -28.01 8.56 -1.49
C THR A 286 -28.83 9.73 -2.01
N ARG A 287 -29.09 9.81 -3.33
CA ARG A 287 -29.96 10.84 -3.91
C ARG A 287 -31.39 10.75 -3.37
N ARG A 288 -31.96 9.54 -3.28
CA ARG A 288 -33.31 9.30 -2.75
C ARG A 288 -33.46 9.78 -1.30
N PHE A 289 -32.41 9.66 -0.49
CA PHE A 289 -32.38 10.12 0.90
C PHE A 289 -31.75 11.52 1.08
N GLY A 290 -31.54 12.27 -0.01
CA GLY A 290 -31.07 13.66 0.05
C GLY A 290 -29.68 13.83 0.66
N GLY A 291 -28.76 12.90 0.40
CA GLY A 291 -27.40 12.93 0.95
C GLY A 291 -27.30 12.53 2.42
N ARG A 292 -28.34 11.88 2.96
CA ARG A 292 -28.43 11.49 4.37
C ARG A 292 -28.57 9.98 4.53
N CYS A 293 -28.08 9.47 5.64
CA CYS A 293 -28.13 8.08 6.01
C CYS A 293 -29.60 7.61 6.12
N ARG A 294 -29.94 6.54 5.40
CA ARG A 294 -31.28 5.93 5.43
C ARG A 294 -31.73 5.43 6.82
N VAL A 295 -30.80 5.26 7.76
CA VAL A 295 -31.05 4.73 9.10
C VAL A 295 -31.27 5.86 10.11
N CYS A 296 -30.34 6.83 10.19
CA CYS A 296 -30.34 7.84 11.26
C CYS A 296 -30.54 9.29 10.77
N GLY A 297 -30.60 9.53 9.46
CA GLY A 297 -30.80 10.87 8.88
C GLY A 297 -29.61 11.83 8.96
N GLN A 298 -28.46 11.38 9.49
CA GLN A 298 -27.20 12.14 9.48
C GLN A 298 -26.57 12.19 8.08
N PRO A 299 -25.75 13.20 7.74
CA PRO A 299 -25.03 13.22 6.47
C PRO A 299 -24.17 11.96 6.28
N VAL A 300 -24.13 11.43 5.06
CA VAL A 300 -23.23 10.33 4.70
C VAL A 300 -21.86 10.86 4.28
N THR A 301 -20.81 10.09 4.52
CA THR A 301 -19.51 10.28 3.88
C THR A 301 -19.64 9.94 2.41
N ARG A 302 -19.18 10.85 1.55
CA ARG A 302 -19.25 10.68 0.10
C ARG A 302 -18.21 9.67 -0.38
N GLY A 303 -18.65 8.69 -1.14
CA GLY A 303 -17.81 7.71 -1.82
C GLY A 303 -17.35 8.18 -3.19
N VAL A 304 -16.38 7.47 -3.74
CA VAL A 304 -15.77 7.71 -5.05
C VAL A 304 -16.80 7.48 -6.16
N LEU A 305 -17.59 6.42 -6.09
CA LEU A 305 -18.66 6.18 -7.06
C LEU A 305 -19.69 7.32 -7.04
N GLY A 306 -20.06 7.82 -5.86
CA GLY A 306 -20.94 8.99 -5.72
C GLY A 306 -20.31 10.30 -6.21
N ARG A 307 -18.98 10.41 -6.22
CA ARG A 307 -18.26 11.53 -6.83
C ARG A 307 -18.25 11.43 -8.36
N VAL A 308 -17.93 10.26 -8.92
CA VAL A 308 -17.99 9.97 -10.35
C VAL A 308 -19.41 10.25 -10.88
N GLU A 309 -20.44 9.71 -10.21
CA GLU A 309 -21.85 9.87 -10.59
C GLU A 309 -22.28 11.33 -10.77
N ALA A 310 -21.70 12.25 -9.98
CA ALA A 310 -22.08 13.66 -10.04
C ALA A 310 -21.50 14.41 -11.24
N LEU A 311 -20.47 13.87 -11.89
CA LEU A 311 -19.88 14.41 -13.11
C LEU A 311 -20.26 13.58 -14.34
N ALA A 312 -20.63 12.32 -14.14
CA ALA A 312 -21.04 11.40 -15.18
C ALA A 312 -22.25 11.91 -15.98
N ASP A 313 -22.19 11.72 -17.29
CA ASP A 313 -23.27 11.97 -18.25
C ASP A 313 -23.75 10.69 -18.94
N ARG A 314 -23.20 9.53 -18.54
CA ARG A 314 -23.56 8.19 -19.02
C ARG A 314 -23.73 7.20 -17.88
N ARG A 315 -24.58 6.21 -18.12
CA ARG A 315 -24.62 4.97 -17.34
C ARG A 315 -23.46 4.06 -17.73
N ALA A 316 -23.14 3.09 -16.89
CA ALA A 316 -22.04 2.15 -17.15
C ALA A 316 -22.30 1.34 -18.44
N GLU A 317 -23.55 0.97 -18.70
CA GLU A 317 -23.96 0.19 -19.87
C GLU A 317 -23.94 1.00 -21.18
N GLU A 318 -23.86 2.32 -21.07
CA GLU A 318 -23.82 3.25 -22.20
C GLU A 318 -22.38 3.59 -22.62
N VAL A 319 -21.37 3.07 -21.91
CA VAL A 319 -19.95 3.27 -22.25
C VAL A 319 -19.63 2.62 -23.60
N PRO A 320 -19.11 3.38 -24.58
CA PRO A 320 -18.75 2.84 -25.89
C PRO A 320 -17.71 1.70 -25.83
N ALA A 321 -17.99 0.61 -26.54
CA ALA A 321 -17.11 -0.57 -26.57
C ALA A 321 -15.79 -0.39 -27.36
N HIS A 322 -15.56 0.77 -27.99
CA HIS A 322 -14.33 1.03 -28.75
C HIS A 322 -13.15 1.46 -27.86
N PHE A 323 -13.40 1.79 -26.59
CA PHE A 323 -12.32 2.09 -25.66
C PHE A 323 -11.49 0.84 -25.38
N PRO A 324 -10.18 0.99 -25.10
CA PRO A 324 -9.35 -0.11 -24.67
C PRO A 324 -10.00 -0.84 -23.47
N PRO A 325 -10.05 -2.19 -23.48
CA PRO A 325 -10.69 -2.96 -22.43
C PRO A 325 -9.92 -2.91 -21.11
N GLN A 326 -10.63 -3.16 -20.00
CA GLN A 326 -10.04 -3.42 -18.69
C GLN A 326 -10.08 -4.92 -18.36
N THR A 327 -9.13 -5.38 -17.55
CA THR A 327 -9.13 -6.73 -16.96
C THR A 327 -8.97 -6.60 -15.46
N CYS A 328 -10.05 -6.86 -14.70
CA CYS A 328 -9.99 -6.80 -13.25
C CYS A 328 -9.37 -8.10 -12.70
N LEU A 329 -8.31 -7.99 -11.90
CA LEU A 329 -7.63 -9.14 -11.32
C LEU A 329 -7.72 -9.12 -9.79
N ILE A 330 -7.91 -10.31 -9.22
CA ILE A 330 -7.65 -10.58 -7.81
C ILE A 330 -6.22 -11.13 -7.74
N PRO A 331 -5.31 -10.57 -6.92
CA PRO A 331 -3.95 -11.08 -6.77
C PRO A 331 -3.92 -12.58 -6.51
N LEU A 332 -2.95 -13.28 -7.12
CA LEU A 332 -2.90 -14.74 -7.02
C LEU A 332 -2.79 -15.22 -5.57
N GLU A 333 -2.06 -14.49 -4.73
CA GLU A 333 -1.96 -14.80 -3.30
C GLU A 333 -3.29 -14.68 -2.55
N GLU A 334 -4.20 -13.80 -2.99
CA GLU A 334 -5.51 -13.60 -2.39
C GLU A 334 -6.47 -14.71 -2.84
N ILE A 335 -6.45 -15.11 -4.11
CA ILE A 335 -7.18 -16.29 -4.60
C ILE A 335 -6.73 -17.55 -3.85
N LEU A 336 -5.42 -17.76 -3.71
CA LEU A 336 -4.87 -18.89 -2.98
C LEU A 336 -5.21 -18.82 -1.49
N SER A 337 -5.16 -17.62 -0.88
CA SER A 337 -5.59 -17.40 0.50
C SER A 337 -7.04 -17.80 0.72
N GLU A 338 -7.93 -17.45 -0.20
CA GLU A 338 -9.34 -17.88 -0.18
C GLU A 338 -9.47 -19.40 -0.29
N ILE A 339 -8.78 -20.02 -1.27
CA ILE A 339 -8.81 -21.48 -1.49
C ILE A 339 -8.25 -22.24 -0.29
N TYR A 340 -7.12 -21.82 0.29
CA TYR A 340 -6.51 -22.48 1.44
C TYR A 340 -7.17 -22.15 2.77
N GLU A 341 -8.04 -21.14 2.81
CA GLU A 341 -8.59 -20.57 4.06
C GLU A 341 -7.48 -20.18 5.06
N GLN A 342 -6.39 -19.61 4.54
CA GLN A 342 -5.20 -19.18 5.30
C GLN A 342 -4.74 -17.83 4.78
N GLY A 343 -4.21 -16.95 5.63
CA GLY A 343 -3.75 -15.63 5.19
C GLY A 343 -2.66 -15.67 4.12
N CYS A 344 -2.59 -14.63 3.27
CA CYS A 344 -1.66 -14.55 2.13
C CYS A 344 -0.18 -14.77 2.51
N SER A 345 0.22 -14.40 3.73
CA SER A 345 1.59 -14.58 4.24
C SER A 345 1.88 -15.97 4.80
N SER A 346 0.92 -16.89 4.78
CA SER A 346 1.14 -18.25 5.27
C SER A 346 2.16 -18.99 4.40
N LYS A 347 2.92 -19.90 5.01
CA LYS A 347 3.88 -20.73 4.27
C LYS A 347 3.20 -21.54 3.17
N ALA A 348 1.98 -22.02 3.42
CA ALA A 348 1.24 -22.80 2.43
C ALA A 348 0.91 -21.94 1.19
N VAL A 349 0.37 -20.74 1.38
CA VAL A 349 0.03 -19.83 0.27
C VAL A 349 1.29 -19.39 -0.48
N GLN A 350 2.35 -19.01 0.22
CA GLN A 350 3.60 -18.58 -0.43
C GLN A 350 4.28 -19.71 -1.21
N SER A 351 4.32 -20.94 -0.66
CA SER A 351 4.84 -22.10 -1.39
C SER A 351 3.98 -22.47 -2.59
N ALA A 352 2.66 -22.37 -2.48
CA ALA A 352 1.76 -22.60 -3.62
C ALA A 352 1.95 -21.54 -4.72
N TYR A 353 2.06 -20.27 -4.34
CA TYR A 353 2.36 -19.17 -5.25
C TYR A 353 3.67 -19.42 -6.01
N GLU A 354 4.75 -19.77 -5.31
CA GLU A 354 6.06 -20.03 -5.92
C GLU A 354 6.02 -21.24 -6.85
N ALA A 355 5.34 -22.32 -6.46
CA ALA A 355 5.17 -23.50 -7.30
C ALA A 355 4.41 -23.17 -8.59
N LEU A 356 3.26 -22.50 -8.48
CA LEU A 356 2.43 -22.13 -9.63
C LEU A 356 3.16 -21.19 -10.58
N THR A 357 3.84 -20.17 -10.05
CA THR A 357 4.59 -19.24 -10.91
C THR A 357 5.82 -19.89 -11.54
N GLY A 358 6.46 -20.85 -10.86
CA GLY A 358 7.54 -21.65 -11.42
C GLY A 358 7.10 -22.64 -12.51
N GLU A 359 5.83 -23.07 -12.50
CA GLU A 359 5.27 -24.01 -13.48
C GLU A 359 4.61 -23.30 -14.67
N ILE A 360 3.73 -22.32 -14.41
CA ILE A 360 2.91 -21.69 -15.44
C ILE A 360 3.58 -20.42 -15.99
N GLY A 361 4.04 -19.53 -15.12
CA GLY A 361 4.59 -18.23 -15.52
C GLY A 361 4.42 -17.15 -14.46
N ALA A 362 4.72 -15.90 -14.84
CA ALA A 362 4.55 -14.78 -13.93
C ALA A 362 3.07 -14.52 -13.61
N GLU A 363 2.79 -13.88 -12.47
CA GLU A 363 1.43 -13.75 -11.93
C GLU A 363 0.42 -13.20 -12.94
N ILE A 364 0.72 -12.08 -13.60
CA ILE A 364 -0.18 -11.46 -14.58
C ILE A 364 -0.36 -12.37 -15.79
N ASP A 365 0.70 -13.04 -16.23
CA ASP A 365 0.61 -13.98 -17.36
C ASP A 365 -0.34 -15.14 -17.02
N CYS A 366 -0.23 -15.68 -15.80
CA CYS A 366 -1.13 -16.72 -15.28
C CYS A 366 -2.58 -16.21 -15.19
N LEU A 367 -2.78 -15.05 -14.59
CA LEU A 367 -4.12 -14.57 -14.27
C LEU A 367 -4.86 -13.99 -15.47
N ALA A 368 -4.16 -13.31 -16.39
CA ALA A 368 -4.80 -12.57 -17.49
C ALA A 368 -4.62 -13.21 -18.86
N PHE A 369 -3.50 -13.90 -19.15
CA PHE A 369 -3.11 -14.17 -20.54
C PHE A 369 -2.99 -15.64 -20.92
N CYS A 370 -2.68 -16.53 -20.00
CA CYS A 370 -2.57 -17.96 -20.32
C CYS A 370 -3.96 -18.58 -20.59
N ASP A 371 -4.00 -19.65 -21.37
CA ASP A 371 -5.23 -20.43 -21.56
C ASP A 371 -5.64 -21.12 -20.26
N LEU A 372 -6.94 -21.32 -20.03
CA LEU A 372 -7.44 -21.99 -18.82
C LEU A 372 -6.94 -23.43 -18.67
N SER A 373 -6.52 -24.08 -19.75
CA SER A 373 -5.85 -25.40 -19.71
C SER A 373 -4.50 -25.37 -19.00
N ALA A 374 -3.86 -24.21 -18.83
CA ALA A 374 -2.64 -24.09 -18.02
C ALA A 374 -2.88 -24.40 -16.53
N PHE A 375 -4.15 -24.38 -16.09
CA PHE A 375 -4.55 -24.75 -14.73
C PHE A 375 -5.13 -26.18 -14.67
N ASP A 376 -4.95 -27.00 -15.70
CA ASP A 376 -5.36 -28.40 -15.68
C ASP A 376 -4.64 -29.15 -14.55
N GLY A 377 -5.40 -29.67 -13.60
CA GLY A 377 -4.88 -30.28 -12.36
C GLY A 377 -5.03 -29.41 -11.12
N PHE A 378 -5.32 -28.11 -11.27
CA PHE A 378 -5.60 -27.18 -10.16
C PHE A 378 -7.08 -26.78 -10.18
N GLY A 379 -7.95 -27.69 -9.73
CA GLY A 379 -9.38 -27.58 -10.01
C GLY A 379 -10.06 -26.33 -9.42
N LEU A 380 -9.82 -25.99 -8.13
CA LEU A 380 -10.43 -24.78 -7.56
C LEU A 380 -9.79 -23.52 -8.12
N LEU A 381 -8.46 -23.51 -8.30
CA LEU A 381 -7.77 -22.36 -8.87
C LEU A 381 -8.22 -22.07 -10.31
N LYS A 382 -8.39 -23.12 -11.14
CA LYS A 382 -8.89 -22.98 -12.51
C LYS A 382 -10.29 -22.36 -12.54
N GLU A 383 -11.20 -22.85 -11.70
CA GLU A 383 -12.54 -22.27 -11.59
C GLU A 383 -12.49 -20.85 -11.04
N ALA A 384 -11.58 -20.55 -10.10
CA ALA A 384 -11.42 -19.22 -9.55
C ALA A 384 -10.98 -18.21 -10.61
N VAL A 385 -9.92 -18.54 -11.36
CA VAL A 385 -9.40 -17.72 -12.46
C VAL A 385 -10.46 -17.53 -13.54
N LYS A 386 -11.21 -18.59 -13.88
CA LYS A 386 -12.32 -18.50 -14.84
C LYS A 386 -13.39 -17.51 -14.38
N ARG A 387 -13.87 -17.63 -13.13
CA ARG A 387 -14.88 -16.74 -12.56
C ARG A 387 -14.41 -15.29 -12.53
N MET A 388 -13.19 -15.05 -12.07
CA MET A 388 -12.57 -13.73 -12.05
C MET A 388 -12.53 -13.11 -13.46
N ARG A 389 -12.02 -13.85 -14.46
CA ARG A 389 -11.94 -13.36 -15.86
C ARG A 389 -13.31 -13.08 -16.47
N GLU A 390 -14.35 -13.79 -16.05
CA GLU A 390 -15.74 -13.59 -16.49
C GLU A 390 -16.48 -12.51 -15.67
N GLY A 391 -15.82 -11.87 -14.69
CA GLY A 391 -16.44 -10.91 -13.77
C GLY A 391 -17.46 -11.53 -12.81
N ARG A 392 -17.50 -12.87 -12.69
CA ARG A 392 -18.39 -13.61 -11.78
C ARG A 392 -17.78 -13.67 -10.37
N VAL A 393 -17.62 -12.50 -9.75
CA VAL A 393 -17.13 -12.35 -8.38
C VAL A 393 -18.23 -11.81 -7.47
N ARG A 394 -18.06 -12.00 -6.16
CA ARG A 394 -18.95 -11.46 -5.15
C ARG A 394 -18.34 -10.21 -4.56
N VAL A 395 -19.13 -9.15 -4.59
CA VAL A 395 -18.67 -7.81 -4.22
C VAL A 395 -19.40 -7.35 -2.95
N SER A 396 -18.62 -7.09 -1.92
CA SER A 396 -19.06 -6.37 -0.73
C SER A 396 -18.33 -5.04 -0.69
N ALA A 397 -18.88 -4.01 -1.34
CA ALA A 397 -18.19 -2.74 -1.51
C ALA A 397 -17.88 -2.02 -0.18
N GLY A 398 -16.72 -1.36 -0.15
CA GLY A 398 -16.26 -0.51 0.94
C GLY A 398 -16.97 0.84 0.98
N TYR A 399 -16.94 1.47 2.15
CA TYR A 399 -17.69 2.69 2.45
C TYR A 399 -17.18 3.31 3.76
N ASP A 400 -17.21 4.65 3.86
CA ASP A 400 -16.92 5.40 5.10
C ASP A 400 -15.71 4.90 5.92
N GLY A 401 -14.61 4.57 5.22
CA GLY A 401 -13.34 4.16 5.81
C GLY A 401 -13.19 2.66 6.02
N GLU A 402 -14.22 1.85 5.75
CA GLU A 402 -14.17 0.39 5.77
C GLU A 402 -13.86 -0.15 4.37
N TYR A 403 -12.81 -0.96 4.27
CA TYR A 403 -12.48 -1.67 3.03
C TYR A 403 -13.63 -2.59 2.62
N GLY A 404 -13.82 -2.70 1.31
CA GLY A 404 -14.67 -3.72 0.74
C GLY A 404 -13.98 -5.07 0.72
N GLU A 405 -14.68 -6.06 0.17
CA GLU A 405 -14.19 -7.41 0.02
C GLU A 405 -14.70 -7.98 -1.30
N ILE A 406 -13.78 -8.58 -2.05
CA ILE A 406 -14.08 -9.36 -3.25
C ILE A 406 -13.78 -10.83 -2.95
N ARG A 407 -14.73 -11.70 -3.28
CA ARG A 407 -14.57 -13.15 -3.14
C ARG A 407 -14.95 -13.86 -4.42
N VAL A 408 -14.25 -14.94 -4.73
CA VAL A 408 -14.57 -15.75 -5.91
C VAL A 408 -15.62 -16.82 -5.60
N PHE A 409 -15.65 -17.31 -4.36
CA PHE A 409 -16.53 -18.37 -3.91
C PHE A 409 -17.46 -17.95 -2.78
N ASP A 410 -18.61 -18.64 -2.68
CA ASP A 410 -19.33 -18.72 -1.41
C ASP A 410 -18.54 -19.57 -0.41
N PRO A 411 -18.46 -19.20 0.87
CA PRO A 411 -17.86 -20.07 1.88
C PRO A 411 -18.45 -21.49 1.93
N ASP A 412 -19.77 -21.64 1.76
CA ASP A 412 -20.45 -22.93 1.79
C ASP A 412 -20.28 -23.69 0.47
N GLU A 413 -20.25 -22.98 -0.66
CA GLU A 413 -19.92 -23.56 -1.97
C GLU A 413 -18.48 -24.08 -1.98
N LEU A 414 -17.53 -23.31 -1.47
CA LEU A 414 -16.12 -23.69 -1.42
C LEU A 414 -15.92 -24.96 -0.60
N LYS A 415 -16.60 -25.08 0.55
CA LYS A 415 -16.61 -26.31 1.36
C LYS A 415 -17.18 -27.50 0.59
N ALA A 416 -18.29 -27.29 -0.14
CA ALA A 416 -18.90 -28.34 -0.95
C ALA A 416 -17.98 -28.80 -2.09
N LEU A 417 -17.33 -27.86 -2.80
CA LEU A 417 -16.39 -28.17 -3.88
C LEU A 417 -15.14 -28.90 -3.35
N LYS A 418 -14.60 -28.48 -2.21
CA LYS A 418 -13.50 -29.21 -1.52
C LYS A 418 -13.90 -30.66 -1.19
N GLY A 419 -15.14 -30.88 -0.76
CA GLY A 419 -15.66 -32.22 -0.42
C GLY A 419 -15.90 -33.14 -1.62
N GLN A 420 -15.98 -32.62 -2.84
CA GLN A 420 -16.26 -33.38 -4.08
C GLN A 420 -15.00 -33.90 -4.80
N GLY A 421 -13.84 -33.91 -4.13
CA GLY A 421 -12.62 -34.47 -4.70
C GLY A 421 -11.75 -33.49 -5.49
N PHE A 422 -12.01 -32.18 -5.39
CA PHE A 422 -11.07 -31.10 -5.73
C PHE A 422 -9.88 -31.05 -4.74
N LEU A 423 -9.47 -32.19 -4.19
CA LEU A 423 -8.62 -32.32 -3.00
C LEU A 423 -7.11 -32.14 -3.28
N PHE A 424 -6.73 -31.87 -4.54
CA PHE A 424 -5.33 -31.74 -4.96
C PHE A 424 -4.99 -30.32 -5.40
N ASP A 425 -5.29 -29.31 -4.58
CA ASP A 425 -4.74 -27.98 -4.82
C ASP A 425 -3.32 -27.89 -4.21
N VAL A 426 -2.34 -28.14 -5.09
CA VAL A 426 -0.87 -27.95 -4.96
C VAL A 426 -0.10 -28.94 -4.06
N GLY A 427 -0.76 -29.93 -3.46
CA GLY A 427 -0.11 -30.94 -2.61
C GLY A 427 0.72 -32.03 -3.31
N SER A 428 0.72 -32.11 -4.65
CA SER A 428 1.33 -33.21 -5.41
C SER A 428 2.44 -32.80 -6.39
N VAL A 429 3.03 -31.61 -6.25
CA VAL A 429 4.27 -31.28 -6.99
C VAL A 429 5.46 -31.98 -6.32
N GLY A 430 5.50 -33.30 -6.45
CA GLY A 430 6.46 -34.14 -5.75
C GLY A 430 6.49 -35.57 -6.27
N ALA A 431 6.82 -35.77 -7.55
CA ALA A 431 7.42 -37.02 -8.06
C ALA A 431 7.78 -36.94 -9.57
N ARG A 432 8.70 -36.07 -9.98
CA ARG A 432 9.57 -36.37 -11.14
C ARG A 432 11.02 -36.10 -10.76
N LYS A 433 11.83 -37.16 -10.87
CA LYS A 433 13.17 -37.33 -10.30
C LYS A 433 14.09 -36.12 -10.51
N SER A 434 14.44 -35.43 -9.44
CA SER A 434 15.58 -34.53 -9.42
C SER A 434 16.87 -35.34 -9.24
N LEU A 435 17.69 -35.43 -10.28
CA LEU A 435 19.10 -35.79 -10.17
C LEU A 435 19.84 -34.58 -9.61
N PHE A 436 19.90 -34.43 -8.29
CA PHE A 436 20.86 -33.55 -7.65
C PHE A 436 21.65 -34.31 -6.60
N VAL A 437 22.94 -34.48 -6.90
CA VAL A 437 23.97 -35.00 -6.02
C VAL A 437 24.29 -33.94 -4.98
N ALA A 438 24.12 -34.27 -3.71
CA ALA A 438 24.60 -33.46 -2.59
C ALA A 438 26.11 -33.65 -2.39
N PRO A 439 26.87 -32.61 -2.01
CA PRO A 439 28.08 -32.79 -1.24
C PRO A 439 27.84 -32.56 0.25
N ALA A 440 28.65 -33.27 1.03
CA ALA A 440 28.55 -33.49 2.45
C ALA A 440 28.90 -32.27 3.31
N ARG A 441 28.45 -32.37 4.57
CA ARG A 441 28.71 -31.47 5.70
C ARG A 441 30.19 -31.32 6.02
N GLY A 442 30.54 -30.12 6.47
CA GLY A 442 31.69 -29.86 7.35
C GLY A 442 31.38 -28.62 8.19
N ILE A 443 30.95 -28.83 9.44
CA ILE A 443 30.80 -27.77 10.44
C ILE A 443 32.14 -27.67 11.15
N GLU A 444 32.80 -26.51 11.07
CA GLU A 444 33.69 -26.05 12.13
C GLU A 444 33.37 -24.60 12.49
N SER A 445 33.19 -24.40 13.79
CA SER A 445 32.95 -23.13 14.43
C SER A 445 34.17 -22.22 14.36
N LYS A 446 33.96 -20.94 14.07
CA LYS A 446 34.70 -19.85 14.71
C LYS A 446 33.84 -18.59 14.77
N ARG A 447 33.65 -18.12 16.01
CA ARG A 447 33.20 -16.78 16.33
C ARG A 447 34.22 -15.81 15.72
N ASP A 448 33.77 -14.89 14.89
CA ASP A 448 34.44 -13.60 14.72
C ASP A 448 33.38 -12.51 14.56
N LEU A 449 33.31 -11.69 15.60
CA LEU A 449 32.62 -10.40 15.66
C LEU A 449 33.32 -9.46 14.67
N MET A 450 32.67 -9.14 13.54
CA MET A 450 33.09 -8.01 12.71
C MET A 450 32.24 -6.79 13.03
N GLY A 451 32.93 -5.76 13.52
CA GLY A 451 32.38 -4.61 14.21
C GLY A 451 31.48 -3.71 13.37
N PHE A 452 30.39 -3.28 14.01
CA PHE A 452 29.79 -1.98 13.70
C PHE A 452 30.87 -0.91 13.93
N LYS A 453 31.36 -0.32 12.83
CA LYS A 453 32.09 0.94 12.92
C LYS A 453 31.11 2.01 13.41
N GLU A 454 31.33 2.49 14.63
CA GLU A 454 30.68 3.69 15.16
C GLU A 454 30.89 4.83 14.16
N ARG A 455 29.82 5.21 13.45
CA ARG A 455 29.77 6.52 12.80
C ARG A 455 29.72 7.53 13.94
N GLY A 456 30.77 8.33 14.08
CA GLY A 456 30.84 9.39 15.10
C GLY A 456 29.56 10.20 15.08
N GLU A 457 28.90 10.27 16.24
CA GLU A 457 27.69 11.08 16.40
C GLU A 457 28.05 12.53 16.06
N GLU A 458 27.34 13.12 15.09
CA GLU A 458 27.42 14.56 14.89
C GLU A 458 27.15 15.29 16.23
N PRO A 459 27.64 16.52 16.42
CA PRO A 459 27.25 17.33 17.57
C PRO A 459 25.75 17.62 17.52
N LEU A 460 25.11 17.70 18.68
CA LEU A 460 23.72 18.17 18.78
C LEU A 460 23.63 19.62 18.27
N SER A 461 22.52 19.95 17.60
CA SER A 461 22.25 21.35 17.23
C SER A 461 22.05 22.23 18.48
N LYS A 462 22.19 23.54 18.33
CA LYS A 462 22.06 24.49 19.46
C LYS A 462 20.71 24.34 20.17
N GLU A 463 19.63 24.19 19.43
CA GLU A 463 18.27 24.04 19.95
C GLU A 463 18.09 22.69 20.66
N GLN A 464 18.70 21.62 20.14
CA GLN A 464 18.73 20.33 20.83
C GLN A 464 19.54 20.42 22.11
N GLU A 465 20.66 21.14 22.08
CA GLU A 465 21.53 21.37 23.22
C GLU A 465 20.79 22.10 24.34
N GLU A 466 20.06 23.16 24.01
CA GLU A 466 19.17 23.86 24.93
C GLU A 466 18.11 22.92 25.51
N ALA A 467 17.45 22.11 24.66
CA ALA A 467 16.43 21.15 25.08
C ALA A 467 16.96 20.01 25.96
N VAL A 468 18.28 19.75 26.00
CA VAL A 468 18.89 18.69 26.81
C VAL A 468 19.80 19.21 27.94
N SER A 469 19.95 20.53 28.08
CA SER A 469 20.84 21.14 29.08
C SER A 469 20.17 21.35 30.44
N ASP A 470 18.93 21.85 30.45
CA ASP A 470 18.16 22.00 31.70
C ASP A 470 17.39 20.73 32.02
N LEU A 471 17.96 19.88 32.88
CA LEU A 471 17.41 18.56 33.21
C LEU A 471 16.31 18.61 34.29
N GLU A 472 16.16 19.72 35.02
CA GLU A 472 15.18 19.86 36.11
C GLU A 472 13.89 20.54 35.65
N ALA A 473 13.93 21.33 34.56
CA ALA A 473 12.74 21.94 33.99
C ALA A 473 11.88 20.98 33.15
N HIS A 474 10.55 21.18 33.20
CA HIS A 474 9.63 20.61 32.23
C HIS A 474 9.83 21.29 30.87
N CYS A 475 10.17 20.51 29.84
CA CYS A 475 10.49 21.02 28.51
C CYS A 475 9.51 20.46 27.48
N LEU A 476 8.79 21.35 26.79
CA LEU A 476 7.99 21.00 25.61
C LEU A 476 8.80 21.31 24.36
N VAL A 477 9.16 20.28 23.60
CA VAL A 477 9.90 20.43 22.34
C VAL A 477 8.94 20.31 21.16
N VAL A 478 8.76 21.41 20.43
CA VAL A 478 7.99 21.42 19.17
C VAL A 478 8.94 21.10 18.02
N ALA A 479 8.78 19.93 17.41
CA ALA A 479 9.74 19.40 16.46
C ALA A 479 9.05 18.74 15.24
N GLY A 480 9.35 19.25 14.04
CA GLY A 480 8.88 18.68 12.78
C GLY A 480 9.42 17.27 12.49
N PRO A 481 8.89 16.54 11.51
CA PRO A 481 9.47 15.27 11.05
C PRO A 481 10.95 15.46 10.66
N GLY A 482 11.81 14.49 10.97
CA GLY A 482 13.24 14.52 10.60
C GLY A 482 14.17 15.37 11.47
N THR A 483 13.66 16.22 12.38
CA THR A 483 14.49 17.15 13.19
C THR A 483 15.23 16.48 14.37
N GLY A 484 15.34 15.16 14.38
CA GLY A 484 16.08 14.42 15.42
C GLY A 484 15.38 14.28 16.77
N LYS A 485 14.03 14.26 16.83
CA LYS A 485 13.25 14.03 18.08
C LYS A 485 13.78 12.86 18.92
N THR A 486 13.99 11.71 18.28
CA THR A 486 14.54 10.51 18.93
C THR A 486 15.93 10.76 19.51
N ARG A 487 16.77 11.50 18.77
CA ARG A 487 18.13 11.87 19.20
C ARG A 487 18.11 12.80 20.40
N THR A 488 17.23 13.80 20.41
CA THR A 488 17.02 14.69 21.56
C THR A 488 16.57 13.92 22.80
N ILE A 489 15.62 12.99 22.67
CA ILE A 489 15.13 12.15 23.78
C ILE A 489 16.25 11.27 24.32
N VAL A 490 17.03 10.61 23.45
CA VAL A 490 18.16 9.77 23.84
C VAL A 490 19.23 10.61 24.55
N ALA A 491 19.62 11.74 23.98
CA ALA A 491 20.62 12.63 24.57
C ALA A 491 20.19 13.16 25.94
N ARG A 492 18.94 13.61 26.08
CA ARG A 492 18.39 14.05 27.37
C ARG A 492 18.39 12.91 28.40
N SER A 493 18.00 11.72 27.97
CA SER A 493 17.99 10.52 28.82
C SER A 493 19.40 10.16 29.30
N GLN A 494 20.39 10.15 28.40
CA GLN A 494 21.79 9.90 28.74
C GLN A 494 22.35 10.96 29.69
N ARG A 495 22.07 12.25 29.44
CA ARG A 495 22.48 13.34 30.34
C ARG A 495 21.85 13.22 31.72
N THR A 496 20.56 12.86 31.79
CA THR A 496 19.85 12.63 33.06
C THR A 496 20.47 11.47 33.85
N LEU A 497 20.77 10.35 33.19
CA LEU A 497 21.43 9.21 33.84
C LEU A 497 22.85 9.53 34.33
N LYS A 498 23.58 10.40 33.61
CA LYS A 498 24.91 10.87 34.01
C LYS A 498 24.86 11.87 35.17
N ALA A 499 23.91 12.79 35.15
CA ALA A 499 23.78 13.84 36.16
C ALA A 499 23.22 13.31 37.49
N PHE A 500 22.33 12.32 37.46
CA PHE A 500 21.62 11.83 38.65
C PHE A 500 21.86 10.33 38.87
N ARG A 501 22.70 10.00 39.85
CA ARG A 501 23.13 8.62 40.19
C ARG A 501 22.00 7.62 40.45
N HIS A 502 20.81 8.09 40.84
CA HIS A 502 19.63 7.26 41.12
C HIS A 502 18.42 7.59 40.22
N ALA A 503 18.64 8.22 39.05
CA ALA A 503 17.56 8.53 38.13
C ALA A 503 16.76 7.29 37.74
N ARG A 504 15.43 7.39 37.86
CA ARG A 504 14.49 6.44 37.30
C ARG A 504 13.82 7.08 36.08
N LEU A 505 14.09 6.54 34.90
CA LEU A 505 13.57 7.09 33.65
C LEU A 505 12.39 6.28 33.14
N LEU A 506 11.36 7.00 32.71
CA LEU A 506 10.23 6.48 31.96
C LEU A 506 10.18 7.19 30.61
N VAL A 507 10.48 6.45 29.54
CA VAL A 507 10.45 6.95 28.17
C VAL A 507 9.31 6.25 27.43
N LEU A 508 8.30 7.03 27.04
CA LEU A 508 7.08 6.55 26.39
C LEU A 508 6.99 7.02 24.95
N THR A 509 6.46 6.17 24.08
CA THR A 509 6.18 6.47 22.68
C THR A 509 4.93 5.74 22.20
N PHE A 510 4.40 6.10 21.05
CA PHE A 510 3.20 5.47 20.48
C PHE A 510 3.48 4.16 19.74
N THR A 511 4.71 3.93 19.26
CA THR A 511 5.01 2.76 18.41
C THR A 511 6.12 1.88 18.99
N ASN A 512 6.00 0.57 18.76
CA ASN A 512 7.02 -0.41 19.18
C ASN A 512 8.38 -0.15 18.50
N LYS A 513 8.36 0.28 17.24
CA LYS A 513 9.57 0.61 16.46
C LYS A 513 10.36 1.76 17.09
N ALA A 514 9.70 2.86 17.46
CA ALA A 514 10.36 3.98 18.12
C ALA A 514 10.92 3.58 19.50
N ALA A 515 10.21 2.72 20.24
CA ALA A 515 10.69 2.21 21.53
C ALA A 515 11.96 1.36 21.39
N GLN A 516 12.00 0.47 20.38
CA GLN A 516 13.19 -0.34 20.08
C GLN A 516 14.38 0.52 19.65
N GLU A 517 14.14 1.53 18.80
CA GLU A 517 15.19 2.45 18.36
C GLU A 517 15.79 3.25 19.52
N ILE A 518 14.95 3.84 20.39
CA ILE A 518 15.42 4.55 21.58
C ILE A 518 16.22 3.63 22.49
N ARG A 519 15.74 2.39 22.69
CA ARG A 519 16.44 1.39 23.53
C ARG A 519 17.81 1.03 22.97
N ALA A 520 17.90 0.75 21.67
CA ALA A 520 19.16 0.43 21.00
C ALA A 520 20.18 1.57 21.13
N ARG A 521 19.74 2.82 20.99
CA ARG A 521 20.60 4.02 21.11
C ARG A 521 21.00 4.34 22.55
N LEU A 522 20.20 3.96 23.54
CA LEU A 522 20.58 4.07 24.95
C LEU A 522 21.60 3.00 25.37
N GLY A 523 21.74 1.93 24.58
CA GLY A 523 22.72 0.85 24.76
C GLY A 523 22.34 -0.16 25.85
N ASP A 524 23.16 -1.21 26.00
CA ASP A 524 22.94 -2.30 26.96
C ASP A 524 23.15 -1.90 28.44
N GLY A 525 23.56 -0.65 28.70
CA GLY A 525 23.75 -0.08 30.05
C GLY A 525 22.47 0.39 30.74
N VAL A 526 21.30 0.17 30.11
CA VAL A 526 19.98 0.51 30.62
C VAL A 526 19.62 -0.50 31.73
N GLY A 527 20.11 -0.26 32.94
CA GLY A 527 19.77 -1.05 34.13
C GLY A 527 18.26 -1.03 34.44
N SER A 528 17.84 -1.76 35.48
CA SER A 528 16.44 -1.88 35.93
C SER A 528 15.71 -0.57 36.23
N ASN A 529 16.44 0.55 36.29
CA ASN A 529 15.94 1.88 36.62
C ASN A 529 15.36 2.64 35.41
N VAL A 530 15.48 2.12 34.20
CA VAL A 530 15.01 2.79 32.98
C VAL A 530 13.99 1.92 32.25
N PHE A 531 12.81 2.48 31.99
CA PHE A 531 11.83 1.89 31.10
C PHE A 531 11.77 2.66 29.79
N VAL A 532 11.85 1.93 28.69
CA VAL A 532 11.59 2.44 27.35
C VAL A 532 10.52 1.54 26.73
N GLY A 533 9.38 2.08 26.35
CA GLY A 533 8.28 1.28 25.82
C GLY A 533 7.12 2.11 25.32
N THR A 534 6.06 1.43 24.89
CA THR A 534 4.79 2.08 24.55
C THR A 534 3.96 2.34 25.81
N PHE A 535 2.95 3.22 25.69
CA PHE A 535 1.94 3.40 26.75
C PHE A 535 1.31 2.06 27.17
N HIS A 536 0.95 1.21 26.20
CA HIS A 536 0.40 -0.12 26.44
C HIS A 536 1.38 -1.03 27.21
N ALA A 537 2.65 -1.08 26.80
CA ALA A 537 3.66 -1.89 27.47
C ALA A 537 3.92 -1.43 28.90
N PHE A 538 3.88 -0.11 29.14
CA PHE A 538 4.03 0.46 30.48
C PHE A 538 2.83 0.11 31.37
N ALA A 539 1.62 0.35 30.89
CA ALA A 539 0.38 0.03 31.62
C ALA A 539 0.32 -1.45 32.00
N LEU A 540 0.62 -2.35 31.05
CA LEU A 540 0.68 -3.78 31.30
C LEU A 540 1.71 -4.15 32.37
N ARG A 541 2.89 -3.51 32.36
CA ARG A 541 3.93 -3.73 33.37
C ARG A 541 3.49 -3.29 34.77
N GLU A 542 2.83 -2.15 34.89
CA GLU A 542 2.36 -1.65 36.19
C GLU A 542 1.18 -2.48 36.70
N LEU A 543 0.27 -2.90 35.81
CA LEU A 543 -0.80 -3.85 36.14
C LEU A 543 -0.24 -5.18 36.65
N ALA A 544 0.80 -5.72 36.00
CA ALA A 544 1.46 -6.95 36.45
C ALA A 544 2.18 -6.82 37.81
N ARG A 545 2.48 -5.60 38.27
CA ARG A 545 3.13 -5.33 39.56
C ARG A 545 2.15 -5.12 40.71
N MET A 546 0.91 -4.76 40.40
CA MET A 546 -0.14 -4.60 41.39
C MET A 546 -0.53 -5.99 41.92
N LYS A 547 -0.36 -6.23 43.23
CA LYS A 547 -0.86 -7.45 43.89
C LYS A 547 -2.36 -7.30 44.12
N GLY A 548 -3.17 -8.01 43.35
CA GLY A 548 -4.61 -8.14 43.55
C GLY A 548 -5.15 -9.42 42.91
N ASP A 549 -6.39 -9.80 43.25
CA ASP A 549 -7.12 -10.95 42.69
C ASP A 549 -7.57 -10.73 41.24
N PHE A 550 -6.69 -10.22 40.39
CA PHE A 550 -6.90 -10.12 38.96
C PHE A 550 -5.74 -10.79 38.24
N ARG A 551 -6.08 -11.58 37.22
CA ARG A 551 -5.12 -12.26 36.35
C ARG A 551 -5.25 -11.67 34.96
N VAL A 552 -4.16 -11.09 34.45
CA VAL A 552 -4.10 -10.71 33.03
C VAL A 552 -4.07 -11.99 32.20
N LEU A 553 -5.13 -12.24 31.44
CA LEU A 553 -5.22 -13.40 30.55
C LEU A 553 -4.50 -13.08 29.23
N ARG A 554 -3.72 -14.04 28.72
CA ARG A 554 -3.22 -13.96 27.34
C ARG A 554 -4.38 -14.11 26.37
N HIS A 555 -4.23 -13.58 25.15
CA HIS A 555 -5.26 -13.63 24.12
C HIS A 555 -5.82 -15.05 23.91
N THR A 556 -4.95 -16.06 23.88
CA THR A 556 -5.34 -17.47 23.76
C THR A 556 -6.16 -17.97 24.97
N GLU A 557 -5.76 -17.59 26.18
CA GLU A 557 -6.46 -17.97 27.43
C GLU A 557 -7.81 -17.24 27.57
N MET A 558 -7.89 -16.00 27.07
CA MET A 558 -9.14 -15.23 27.00
C MET A 558 -10.11 -15.89 26.02
N ILE A 559 -9.65 -16.26 24.83
CA ILE A 559 -10.47 -16.97 23.83
C ILE A 559 -10.97 -18.31 24.36
N GLU A 560 -10.11 -19.11 25.00
CA GLU A 560 -10.51 -20.39 25.59
C GLU A 560 -11.60 -20.22 26.65
N LYS A 561 -11.48 -19.19 27.51
CA LYS A 561 -12.51 -18.89 28.50
C LYS A 561 -13.81 -18.37 27.86
N LEU A 562 -13.73 -17.52 26.83
CA LEU A 562 -14.91 -17.00 26.13
C LEU A 562 -15.63 -18.10 25.33
N ARG A 563 -14.92 -19.09 24.79
CA ARG A 563 -15.50 -20.29 24.16
C ARG A 563 -16.37 -21.12 25.09
N GLY A 564 -16.08 -21.11 26.40
CA GLY A 564 -16.90 -21.82 27.39
C GLY A 564 -18.20 -21.11 27.76
N VAL A 565 -18.43 -19.89 27.28
CA VAL A 565 -19.46 -18.98 27.80
C VAL A 565 -20.35 -18.40 26.70
N MET A 566 -19.83 -18.23 25.48
CA MET A 566 -20.59 -17.64 24.37
C MET A 566 -21.20 -18.73 23.47
N PRO A 567 -22.43 -18.52 22.94
CA PRO A 567 -23.01 -19.40 21.93
C PRO A 567 -22.06 -19.49 20.72
N GLU A 568 -21.84 -20.70 20.21
CA GLU A 568 -20.88 -21.06 19.15
C GLU A 568 -20.95 -20.13 17.93
N GLN A 569 -22.14 -19.63 17.60
CA GLN A 569 -22.41 -18.72 16.49
C GLN A 569 -21.76 -17.33 16.63
N THR A 570 -21.43 -16.89 17.86
CA THR A 570 -20.82 -15.58 18.14
C THR A 570 -19.30 -15.60 18.00
N LEU A 571 -18.69 -16.78 18.13
CA LEU A 571 -17.24 -17.00 18.00
C LEU A 571 -16.82 -17.39 16.58
N LEU A 572 -17.76 -17.82 15.74
CA LEU A 572 -17.49 -18.34 14.40
C LEU A 572 -17.50 -17.27 13.29
N SER A 573 -17.71 -15.98 13.61
CA SER A 573 -17.47 -14.90 12.64
C SER A 573 -16.00 -14.46 12.67
N GLN A 574 -15.20 -15.15 11.86
CA GLN A 574 -13.99 -14.73 11.12
C GLN A 574 -12.66 -15.42 11.46
N SER A 575 -12.02 -15.79 10.35
CA SER A 575 -10.65 -16.23 10.10
C SER A 575 -9.57 -15.64 11.01
N ASP A 576 -8.80 -16.54 11.62
CA ASP A 576 -7.55 -16.27 12.33
C ASP A 576 -6.51 -15.64 11.39
N THR A 577 -6.37 -14.31 11.38
CA THR A 577 -5.09 -13.58 11.21
C THR A 577 -5.20 -12.05 11.20
N GLN A 578 -6.38 -11.44 11.26
CA GLN A 578 -6.45 -9.98 11.46
C GLN A 578 -6.30 -9.66 12.95
N ILE A 579 -5.53 -8.62 13.26
CA ILE A 579 -5.72 -7.85 14.50
C ILE A 579 -7.14 -7.29 14.38
N VAL A 580 -8.11 -8.07 14.83
CA VAL A 580 -9.51 -7.68 14.87
C VAL A 580 -9.60 -6.52 15.85
N ASP A 581 -10.22 -5.45 15.39
CA ASP A 581 -10.72 -4.36 16.22
C ASP A 581 -11.76 -4.93 17.21
N TRP A 582 -11.27 -5.40 18.36
CA TRP A 582 -12.10 -5.88 19.46
C TRP A 582 -12.90 -4.74 20.11
N GLU A 583 -12.58 -3.46 19.82
CA GLU A 583 -13.22 -2.30 20.44
C GLU A 583 -14.67 -2.14 19.97
N GLY A 584 -14.99 -2.45 18.71
CA GLY A 584 -16.36 -2.32 18.18
C GLY A 584 -17.34 -3.41 18.63
N ARG A 585 -16.89 -4.64 18.91
CA ARG A 585 -17.79 -5.77 19.27
C ARG A 585 -18.23 -5.76 20.74
N LEU A 586 -17.44 -5.14 21.61
CA LEU A 586 -17.76 -4.92 23.02
C LEU A 586 -18.90 -3.90 23.24
N GLU A 587 -19.32 -3.21 22.18
CA GLU A 587 -20.41 -2.23 22.22
C GLU A 587 -21.77 -2.84 21.89
N SER A 588 -21.82 -4.09 21.40
CA SER A 588 -23.10 -4.73 21.13
C SER A 588 -23.83 -5.03 22.44
N PRO A 589 -25.10 -4.58 22.58
CA PRO A 589 -25.90 -4.84 23.77
C PRO A 589 -25.97 -6.33 24.12
N GLU A 590 -26.02 -7.21 23.11
CA GLU A 590 -26.10 -8.66 23.33
C GLU A 590 -24.83 -9.23 23.98
N VAL A 591 -23.65 -8.71 23.62
CA VAL A 591 -22.36 -9.15 24.21
C VAL A 591 -22.21 -8.60 25.63
N LEU A 592 -22.63 -7.36 25.88
CA LEU A 592 -22.64 -6.78 27.21
C LEU A 592 -23.61 -7.52 28.14
N ASP A 593 -24.82 -7.82 27.70
CA ASP A 593 -25.82 -8.56 28.47
C ASP A 593 -25.36 -10.00 28.76
N ALA A 594 -24.70 -10.66 27.81
CA ALA A 594 -24.10 -11.98 28.03
C ALA A 594 -22.94 -11.94 29.05
N LEU A 595 -22.10 -10.90 29.01
CA LEU A 595 -21.02 -10.69 29.97
C LEU A 595 -21.55 -10.34 31.38
N PHE A 596 -22.66 -9.58 31.48
CA PHE A 596 -23.32 -9.26 32.74
C PHE A 596 -24.07 -10.46 33.33
N ALA A 597 -24.74 -11.27 32.51
CA ALA A 597 -25.40 -12.50 32.94
C ALA A 597 -24.41 -13.55 33.47
N PHE A 598 -23.18 -13.58 32.94
CA PHE A 598 -22.10 -14.43 33.45
C PHE A 598 -21.51 -13.91 34.78
N GLY A 599 -21.66 -12.61 35.07
CA GLY A 599 -21.13 -11.93 36.27
C GLY A 599 -21.92 -12.17 37.57
N GLY A 600 -22.79 -13.18 37.62
CA GLY A 600 -23.47 -13.58 38.84
C GLY A 600 -22.49 -13.97 39.95
N SER A 601 -22.39 -13.12 40.98
CA SER A 601 -21.70 -13.34 42.28
C SER A 601 -20.16 -13.42 42.32
N SER A 602 -19.44 -13.09 41.26
CA SER A 602 -17.96 -13.03 41.29
C SER A 602 -17.38 -11.90 40.43
N LEU A 603 -17.64 -10.65 40.84
CA LEU A 603 -17.05 -9.45 40.26
C LEU A 603 -15.72 -9.10 40.95
N PRO A 604 -14.58 -9.48 40.33
CA PRO A 604 -13.47 -8.53 40.18
C PRO A 604 -12.94 -8.37 38.74
N PHE A 605 -13.50 -9.08 37.74
CA PHE A 605 -12.79 -9.25 36.44
C PHE A 605 -13.16 -8.29 35.29
N LEU A 606 -14.05 -7.32 35.47
CA LEU A 606 -14.53 -6.48 34.36
C LEU A 606 -14.57 -4.98 34.70
N VAL A 607 -13.53 -4.48 35.36
CA VAL A 607 -13.40 -3.04 35.70
C VAL A 607 -12.41 -2.27 34.81
N PRO A 608 -11.31 -2.84 34.27
CA PRO A 608 -10.37 -2.02 33.50
C PRO A 608 -10.89 -1.57 32.12
N MET A 609 -11.86 -2.30 31.54
CA MET A 609 -12.28 -2.07 30.15
C MET A 609 -13.50 -1.15 30.01
N LEU A 610 -14.33 -1.02 31.05
CA LEU A 610 -15.50 -0.14 31.08
C LEU A 610 -15.19 1.30 31.51
N LEU A 611 -14.10 1.53 32.26
CA LEU A 611 -13.76 2.85 32.79
C LEU A 611 -13.13 3.81 31.77
N HIS A 612 -12.78 3.35 30.55
CA HIS A 612 -12.32 4.26 29.49
C HIS A 612 -13.45 5.03 28.81
N LYS A 613 -14.73 4.63 28.99
CA LYS A 613 -15.88 5.27 28.33
C LYS A 613 -16.80 6.11 29.22
N LEU A 614 -16.65 6.06 30.56
CA LEU A 614 -17.48 6.86 31.49
C LEU A 614 -16.87 8.19 31.92
N ARG A 615 -15.73 8.58 31.34
CA ARG A 615 -15.23 9.95 31.40
C ARG A 615 -15.01 10.43 29.97
N SER A 616 -16.00 11.17 29.47
CA SER A 616 -15.84 12.42 28.72
C SER A 616 -14.45 12.74 28.17
#